data_AF-A0A7V2X6S5-F1
#
_entry.id   AF-A0A7V2X6S5-F1
#
_cell.length_a   1.000
_cell.length_b   1.000
_cell.length_c   1.000
_cell.angle_alpha   90.00
_cell.angle_beta   90.00
_cell.angle_gamma   90.00
#
_symmetry.space_group_name_H-M   'P 1'
#
loop_
_entity.id
_entity.type
_entity.pdbx_description
1 polymer ?
#
loop_
_entity_poly.entity_id
_entity_poly.type
_entity_poly.pdbx_seq_one_letter_code
_entity_poly.pdbx_strand_id
1 'polypeptide(L)'
;MPTDQPSSPARNMSRYRQREVSFWIRVRGTSVSLILIAGAIGLLYGCASTGRRAERFKPAPREGIAHERELPPHPQIGKPRRTYSPLVVPDPYPPEVVAEISELKGKYPEVFQRGLDRAVYYETEIRQMLREEGMPEDLVWLAMVESMFQLTAQSPAGARGMWQFIPGTARNYGLRVDRYVDERNDWRKSTRAAIAYLRDLHDGFDGDWALAVSAYNMGENGLKRLIGRAGGQRDFWKLIYTPPVCDQMRMETKKYYPRLLAY
;
A
#
# COMPACT_ATOMS: atom_id res chain seq x y z
N MET A 1 2.30 12.35 -60.26
CA MET A 1 3.39 13.04 -59.54
C MET A 1 2.80 14.34 -59.01
N PRO A 2 2.48 14.41 -57.71
CA PRO A 2 3.43 15.02 -56.78
C PRO A 2 3.51 14.40 -55.36
N THR A 3 4.75 14.31 -54.89
CA THR A 3 5.31 14.59 -53.54
C THR A 3 4.70 14.00 -52.26
N ASP A 4 5.48 13.08 -51.66
CA ASP A 4 5.52 12.77 -50.24
C ASP A 4 6.08 13.94 -49.38
N GLN A 5 5.47 14.16 -48.20
CA GLN A 5 6.18 14.40 -46.94
C GLN A 5 5.31 13.94 -45.74
N PRO A 6 5.93 13.45 -44.65
CA PRO A 6 5.23 12.71 -43.58
C PRO A 6 4.68 13.63 -42.49
N SER A 7 3.49 13.32 -41.96
CA SER A 7 2.92 13.98 -40.79
C SER A 7 3.23 13.21 -39.50
N SER A 8 3.63 14.00 -38.49
CA SER A 8 4.13 13.61 -37.15
C SER A 8 3.07 12.98 -36.23
N PRO A 9 3.41 12.01 -35.35
CA PRO A 9 2.45 11.37 -34.44
C PRO A 9 2.46 12.07 -33.06
N ALA A 10 1.72 13.16 -32.92
CA ALA A 10 1.49 13.76 -31.61
C ALA A 10 0.17 14.53 -31.58
N ARG A 11 -0.97 13.80 -31.61
CA ARG A 11 -2.30 14.28 -31.19
C ARG A 11 -3.32 13.15 -31.35
N ASN A 12 -3.46 12.29 -30.34
CA ASN A 12 -4.73 11.59 -30.04
C ASN A 12 -4.60 10.70 -28.81
N MET A 13 -4.72 11.26 -27.61
CA MET A 13 -4.99 10.51 -26.37
C MET A 13 -5.87 11.31 -25.39
N SER A 14 -6.95 11.94 -25.88
CA SER A 14 -7.89 12.68 -25.01
C SER A 14 -9.37 12.28 -25.17
N ARG A 15 -9.68 11.11 -25.71
CA ARG A 15 -11.07 10.67 -25.92
C ARG A 15 -11.36 9.21 -25.52
N TYR A 16 -10.87 8.79 -24.36
CA TYR A 16 -11.21 7.47 -23.81
C TYR A 16 -11.39 7.51 -22.29
N ARG A 17 -12.24 8.41 -21.78
CA ARG A 17 -12.63 8.38 -20.36
C ARG A 17 -13.90 9.15 -20.02
N GLN A 18 -14.98 9.01 -20.79
CA GLN A 18 -16.35 9.35 -20.34
C GLN A 18 -17.35 8.52 -21.16
N ARG A 19 -18.38 7.96 -20.49
CA ARG A 19 -19.26 6.83 -20.89
C ARG A 19 -18.62 5.53 -20.41
N GLU A 20 -19.02 4.89 -19.31
CA GLU A 20 -20.37 4.56 -18.86
C GLU A 20 -20.44 4.52 -17.32
N VAL A 21 -21.34 5.30 -16.71
CA VAL A 21 -21.80 5.08 -15.33
C VAL A 21 -23.32 5.22 -15.35
N SER A 22 -24.00 4.20 -15.86
CA SER A 22 -25.46 4.09 -15.84
C SER A 22 -25.87 2.61 -15.91
N PHE A 23 -25.98 1.90 -14.77
CA PHE A 23 -26.94 0.79 -14.66
C PHE A 23 -27.25 0.45 -13.20
N TRP A 24 -28.55 0.33 -12.90
CA TRP A 24 -29.15 0.13 -11.58
C TRP A 24 -29.01 -1.32 -11.06
N ILE A 25 -29.14 -1.52 -9.74
CA ILE A 25 -30.15 -2.42 -9.12
C ILE A 25 -30.30 -2.08 -7.62
N ARG A 26 -31.57 -2.00 -7.21
CA ARG A 26 -32.08 -1.95 -5.83
C ARG A 26 -32.50 -3.37 -5.45
N VAL A 27 -32.11 -3.89 -4.27
CA VAL A 27 -32.94 -4.64 -3.30
C VAL A 27 -32.09 -5.14 -2.11
N ARG A 28 -32.50 -4.68 -0.92
CA ARG A 28 -32.49 -5.29 0.43
C ARG A 28 -31.35 -6.26 0.84
N GLY A 29 -30.51 -5.74 1.74
CA GLY A 29 -30.50 -6.15 3.14
C GLY A 29 -29.85 -7.49 3.49
N THR A 30 -28.58 -7.46 3.85
CA THR A 30 -28.03 -7.93 5.15
C THR A 30 -26.54 -7.59 5.19
N SER A 31 -26.12 -6.80 6.17
CA SER A 31 -24.73 -6.40 6.33
C SER A 31 -23.89 -7.57 6.81
N VAL A 32 -23.06 -8.15 5.93
CA VAL A 32 -21.95 -9.00 6.35
C VAL A 32 -20.66 -8.19 6.20
N SER A 33 -20.16 -7.71 7.32
CA SER A 33 -18.84 -7.07 7.42
C SER A 33 -17.76 -8.14 7.25
N LEU A 34 -17.17 -8.23 6.06
CA LEU A 34 -15.94 -9.01 5.84
C LEU A 34 -14.77 -8.04 5.67
N ILE A 35 -14.06 -7.84 6.78
CA ILE A 35 -12.76 -7.17 6.83
C ILE A 35 -11.76 -8.18 6.25
N LEU A 36 -11.15 -7.86 5.11
CA LEU A 36 -9.95 -8.56 4.68
C LEU A 36 -8.86 -8.19 5.70
N ILE A 37 -8.48 -9.18 6.49
CA ILE A 37 -7.60 -9.04 7.64
C ILE A 37 -6.18 -8.77 7.14
N ALA A 38 -5.75 -7.51 7.18
CA ALA A 38 -4.33 -7.15 7.18
C ALA A 38 -3.73 -7.58 8.52
N GLY A 39 -3.24 -8.81 8.55
CA GLY A 39 -2.61 -9.41 9.72
C GLY A 39 -1.14 -9.63 9.47
N ALA A 40 -0.28 -8.65 9.79
CA ALA A 40 1.16 -8.87 9.85
C ALA A 40 1.50 -9.67 11.13
N ILE A 41 1.75 -10.98 11.02
CA ILE A 41 2.36 -11.78 12.10
C ILE A 41 3.75 -12.21 11.63
N GLY A 42 4.77 -11.57 12.18
CA GLY A 42 6.14 -12.04 12.14
C GLY A 42 6.34 -13.13 13.19
N LEU A 43 6.39 -14.39 12.77
CA LEU A 43 6.81 -15.50 13.62
C LEU A 43 8.28 -15.80 13.36
N LEU A 44 9.10 -15.60 14.40
CA LEU A 44 10.48 -16.02 14.48
C LEU A 44 10.52 -17.51 14.84
N TYR A 45 11.14 -18.33 14.00
CA TYR A 45 11.76 -19.57 14.44
C TYR A 45 13.18 -19.63 13.89
N GLY A 46 14.14 -19.68 14.81
CA GLY A 46 15.54 -19.95 14.53
C GLY A 46 15.84 -21.44 14.71
N CYS A 47 16.70 -21.97 13.86
CA CYS A 47 17.52 -23.13 14.17
C CYS A 47 18.98 -22.76 13.87
N ALA A 48 19.85 -23.13 14.80
CA ALA A 48 21.20 -22.63 14.93
C ALA A 48 22.16 -23.21 13.87
N SER A 49 23.12 -22.39 13.45
CA SER A 49 24.44 -22.88 13.04
C SER A 49 25.53 -21.90 13.48
N THR A 50 26.68 -22.48 13.75
CA THR A 50 27.78 -22.02 14.60
C THR A 50 28.72 -21.00 13.95
N GLY A 51 29.18 -20.03 14.74
CA GLY A 51 30.58 -19.61 14.78
C GLY A 51 31.00 -18.42 13.91
N ARG A 52 30.88 -17.19 14.44
CA ARG A 52 31.96 -16.19 14.47
C ARG A 52 31.59 -15.04 15.41
N ARG A 53 32.56 -14.64 16.23
CA ARG A 53 32.47 -13.69 17.35
C ARG A 53 32.02 -12.30 16.86
N ALA A 54 30.74 -11.98 17.03
CA ALA A 54 30.19 -10.63 16.89
C ALA A 54 30.21 -9.93 18.26
N GLU A 55 30.42 -8.62 18.23
CA GLU A 55 30.50 -7.75 19.40
C GLU A 55 29.31 -7.92 20.36
N ARG A 56 29.60 -7.85 21.66
CA ARG A 56 28.64 -8.00 22.76
C ARG A 56 27.49 -6.99 22.59
N PHE A 57 26.32 -7.47 22.16
CA PHE A 57 25.06 -6.74 22.27
C PHE A 57 24.76 -6.47 23.75
N LYS A 58 24.61 -5.19 24.11
CA LYS A 58 24.11 -4.78 25.42
C LYS A 58 22.58 -4.85 25.40
N PRO A 59 21.93 -5.68 26.24
CA PRO A 59 20.48 -5.71 26.31
C PRO A 59 19.95 -4.36 26.82
N ALA A 60 18.84 -3.90 26.25
CA ALA A 60 18.16 -2.68 26.70
C ALA A 60 17.74 -2.82 28.17
N PRO A 61 17.80 -1.74 28.97
CA PRO A 61 17.46 -1.78 30.39
C PRO A 61 16.00 -2.21 30.59
N ARG A 62 15.74 -2.97 31.65
CA ARG A 62 14.39 -3.33 32.08
C ARG A 62 13.58 -2.08 32.40
N GLU A 63 12.31 -2.15 32.02
CA GLU A 63 11.25 -1.13 32.12
C GLU A 63 11.36 -0.26 33.37
N GLY A 64 11.97 0.91 33.20
CA GLY A 64 11.66 2.11 33.97
C GLY A 64 10.72 2.96 33.12
N ILE A 65 9.83 3.72 33.77
CA ILE A 65 8.86 4.65 33.18
C ILE A 65 9.44 5.26 31.91
N ALA A 66 9.00 4.78 30.75
CA ALA A 66 9.54 5.22 29.48
C ALA A 66 9.21 6.70 29.35
N HIS A 67 10.23 7.56 29.47
CA HIS A 67 10.16 8.89 28.91
C HIS A 67 9.60 8.74 27.50
N GLU A 68 8.41 9.30 27.30
CA GLU A 68 7.66 9.29 26.06
C GLU A 68 8.63 9.75 24.98
N ARG A 69 9.10 8.82 24.16
CA ARG A 69 10.10 9.11 23.13
C ARG A 69 9.45 10.19 22.25
N GLU A 70 10.04 11.38 22.21
CA GLU A 70 9.47 12.52 21.49
C GLU A 70 9.16 12.09 20.05
N LEU A 71 7.89 12.19 19.66
CA LEU A 71 7.47 11.77 18.33
C LEU A 71 8.11 12.72 17.31
N PRO A 72 8.50 12.21 16.12
CA PRO A 72 8.86 13.11 15.04
C PRO A 72 7.66 14.01 14.70
N PRO A 73 7.89 15.23 14.20
CA PRO A 73 6.80 16.08 13.75
C PRO A 73 5.99 15.38 12.66
N HIS A 74 4.70 15.69 12.57
CA HIS A 74 3.88 15.20 11.46
C HIS A 74 4.55 15.54 10.12
N PRO A 75 4.63 14.58 9.19
CA PRO A 75 5.03 14.87 7.83
C PRO A 75 4.16 16.00 7.28
N GLN A 76 4.80 16.97 6.63
CA GLN A 76 4.14 18.07 5.95
C GLN A 76 4.16 17.78 4.46
N ILE A 77 3.06 18.11 3.77
CA ILE A 77 3.03 18.08 2.31
C ILE A 77 3.64 19.38 1.82
N GLY A 78 4.61 19.28 0.91
CA GLY A 78 5.34 20.43 0.37
C GLY A 78 5.57 20.33 -1.13
N LYS A 79 6.27 21.31 -1.71
CA LYS A 79 6.67 21.23 -3.12
C LYS A 79 7.58 20.02 -3.35
N PRO A 80 7.40 19.29 -4.46
CA PRO A 80 8.11 18.04 -4.67
C PRO A 80 9.60 18.34 -4.81
N ARG A 81 10.42 17.69 -3.97
CA ARG A 81 11.88 17.73 -4.10
C ARG A 81 12.38 16.80 -5.21
N ARG A 82 11.55 15.83 -5.61
CA ARG A 82 11.81 14.80 -6.61
C ARG A 82 10.48 14.32 -7.21
N THR A 83 10.52 13.83 -8.45
CA THR A 83 9.39 13.15 -9.09
C THR A 83 9.61 11.64 -9.02
N TYR A 84 8.56 10.91 -8.64
CA TYR A 84 8.57 9.46 -8.55
C TYR A 84 8.14 8.81 -9.89
N SER A 85 8.60 7.60 -10.15
CA SER A 85 8.14 6.82 -11.32
C SER A 85 6.62 6.63 -11.27
N PRO A 86 5.91 6.58 -12.41
CA PRO A 86 4.49 6.25 -12.41
C PRO A 86 4.26 4.82 -11.92
N LEU A 87 3.03 4.53 -11.45
CA LEU A 87 2.56 3.16 -11.35
C LEU A 87 2.41 2.60 -12.77
N VAL A 88 3.10 1.50 -13.06
CA VAL A 88 3.03 0.85 -14.38
C VAL A 88 2.03 -0.30 -14.29
N VAL A 89 0.92 -0.16 -15.02
CA VAL A 89 -0.05 -1.23 -15.24
C VAL A 89 0.37 -1.98 -16.52
N PRO A 90 0.80 -3.25 -16.45
CA PRO A 90 1.24 -3.96 -17.65
C PRO A 90 0.08 -4.23 -18.60
N ASP A 91 0.34 -4.18 -19.91
CA ASP A 91 -0.59 -4.56 -20.99
C ASP A 91 0.06 -5.65 -21.86
N PRO A 92 -0.53 -6.86 -21.97
CA PRO A 92 -1.78 -7.30 -21.33
C PRO A 92 -1.68 -7.38 -19.81
N TYR A 93 -2.83 -7.28 -19.13
CA TYR A 93 -2.88 -7.42 -17.68
C TYR A 93 -2.33 -8.77 -17.22
N PRO A 94 -1.48 -8.80 -16.17
CA PRO A 94 -1.03 -10.04 -15.56
C PRO A 94 -2.22 -10.88 -15.06
N PRO A 95 -2.16 -12.21 -15.11
CA PRO A 95 -3.23 -13.08 -14.64
C PRO A 95 -3.70 -12.80 -13.22
N GLU A 96 -2.79 -12.35 -12.35
CA GLU A 96 -3.06 -11.97 -10.96
C GLU A 96 -3.96 -10.73 -10.90
N VAL A 97 -3.73 -9.74 -11.76
CA VAL A 97 -4.58 -8.54 -11.86
C VAL A 97 -5.96 -8.92 -12.39
N VAL A 98 -6.03 -9.76 -13.43
CA VAL A 98 -7.30 -10.26 -13.97
C VAL A 98 -8.11 -11.04 -12.92
N ALA A 99 -7.44 -11.83 -12.08
CA ALA A 99 -8.08 -12.55 -10.99
C ALA A 99 -8.66 -11.57 -9.94
N GLU A 100 -7.95 -10.52 -9.57
CA GLU A 100 -8.44 -9.50 -8.64
C GLU A 100 -9.62 -8.71 -9.23
N ILE A 101 -9.56 -8.31 -10.51
CA ILE A 101 -10.70 -7.69 -11.21
C ILE A 101 -11.94 -8.60 -11.16
N SER A 102 -11.75 -9.90 -11.41
CA SER A 102 -12.85 -10.88 -11.38
C SER A 102 -13.44 -11.04 -9.98
N GLU A 103 -12.60 -11.06 -8.94
CA GLU A 103 -13.01 -11.14 -7.54
C GLU A 103 -13.79 -9.89 -7.11
N LEU A 104 -13.32 -8.70 -7.46
CA LEU A 104 -13.99 -7.43 -7.16
C LEU A 104 -15.37 -7.33 -7.83
N LYS A 105 -15.49 -7.75 -9.11
CA LYS A 105 -16.75 -7.74 -9.85
C LYS A 105 -17.76 -8.78 -9.35
N GLY A 106 -17.29 -9.98 -9.01
CA GLY A 106 -18.17 -11.09 -8.67
C GLY A 106 -18.55 -11.14 -7.19
N LYS A 107 -17.55 -11.12 -6.30
CA LYS A 107 -17.73 -11.55 -4.91
C LYS A 107 -18.06 -10.40 -3.95
N TYR A 108 -17.66 -9.18 -4.30
CA TYR A 108 -17.75 -8.02 -3.40
C TYR A 108 -18.37 -6.75 -4.01
N PRO A 109 -19.35 -6.82 -4.94
CA PRO A 109 -19.82 -5.63 -5.67
C PRO A 109 -20.38 -4.55 -4.74
N GLU A 110 -21.15 -4.90 -3.71
CA GLU A 110 -21.69 -3.92 -2.78
C GLU A 110 -20.64 -3.30 -1.85
N VAL A 111 -19.69 -4.11 -1.37
CA VAL A 111 -18.60 -3.62 -0.50
C VAL A 111 -17.74 -2.65 -1.26
N PHE A 112 -17.41 -3.01 -2.51
CA PHE A 112 -16.68 -2.17 -3.44
C PHE A 112 -17.42 -0.87 -3.72
N GLN A 113 -18.71 -0.92 -4.06
CA GLN A 113 -19.50 0.28 -4.29
C GLN A 113 -19.53 1.20 -3.05
N ARG A 114 -19.71 0.66 -1.84
CA ARG A 114 -19.64 1.46 -0.61
C ARG A 114 -18.28 2.11 -0.41
N GLY A 115 -17.20 1.46 -0.82
CA GLY A 115 -15.86 2.04 -0.80
C GLY A 115 -15.74 3.22 -1.77
N LEU A 116 -16.27 3.09 -2.99
CA LEU A 116 -16.31 4.18 -3.97
C LEU A 116 -17.15 5.35 -3.48
N ASP A 117 -18.32 5.09 -2.90
CA ASP A 117 -19.19 6.13 -2.35
C ASP A 117 -18.49 6.93 -1.24
N ARG A 118 -17.60 6.28 -0.46
CA ARG A 118 -16.75 6.97 0.53
C ARG A 118 -15.58 7.69 -0.13
N ALA A 119 -14.98 7.12 -1.16
CA ALA A 119 -13.83 7.68 -1.85
C ALA A 119 -14.12 9.10 -2.36
N VAL A 120 -15.34 9.37 -2.82
CA VAL A 120 -15.80 10.69 -3.29
C VAL A 120 -15.46 11.83 -2.32
N TYR A 121 -15.45 11.58 -1.00
CA TYR A 121 -15.17 12.61 0.00
C TYR A 121 -13.68 12.93 0.20
N TYR A 122 -12.79 12.01 -0.17
CA TYR A 122 -11.36 12.08 0.21
C TYR A 122 -10.41 12.04 -0.99
N GLU A 123 -10.81 11.36 -2.06
CA GLU A 123 -9.93 11.03 -3.19
C GLU A 123 -9.28 12.27 -3.80
N THR A 124 -10.06 13.32 -4.07
CA THR A 124 -9.54 14.55 -4.69
C THR A 124 -8.43 15.18 -3.87
N GLU A 125 -8.60 15.29 -2.55
CA GLU A 125 -7.59 15.91 -1.69
C GLU A 125 -6.37 14.98 -1.50
N ILE A 126 -6.57 13.67 -1.38
CA ILE A 126 -5.45 12.72 -1.29
C ILE A 126 -4.63 12.73 -2.58
N ARG A 127 -5.26 12.73 -3.76
CA ARG A 127 -4.57 12.88 -5.05
C ARG A 127 -3.80 14.18 -5.14
N GLN A 128 -4.36 15.28 -4.62
CA GLN A 128 -3.64 16.54 -4.53
C GLN A 128 -2.39 16.40 -3.64
N MET A 129 -2.51 15.81 -2.44
CA MET A 129 -1.35 15.59 -1.56
C MET A 129 -0.26 14.71 -2.21
N LEU A 130 -0.66 13.65 -2.92
CA LEU A 130 0.26 12.79 -3.69
C LEU A 130 0.97 13.58 -4.81
N ARG A 131 0.21 14.37 -5.57
CA ARG A 131 0.74 15.21 -6.64
C ARG A 131 1.73 16.25 -6.11
N GLU A 132 1.43 16.88 -4.99
CA GLU A 132 2.30 17.85 -4.32
C GLU A 132 3.63 17.20 -3.91
N GLU A 133 3.63 15.94 -3.51
CA GLU A 133 4.87 15.17 -3.23
C GLU A 133 5.50 14.53 -4.49
N GLY A 134 4.95 14.77 -5.68
CA GLY A 134 5.48 14.22 -6.94
C GLY A 134 5.28 12.72 -7.10
N MET A 135 4.34 12.14 -6.34
CA MET A 135 4.02 10.70 -6.33
C MET A 135 2.87 10.37 -7.29
N PRO A 136 2.75 9.10 -7.74
CA PRO A 136 1.60 8.65 -8.52
C PRO A 136 0.30 8.83 -7.75
N GLU A 137 -0.64 9.55 -8.35
CA GLU A 137 -1.94 9.81 -7.72
C GLU A 137 -2.77 8.55 -7.50
N ASP A 138 -2.58 7.52 -8.34
CA ASP A 138 -3.32 6.26 -8.24
C ASP A 138 -2.96 5.45 -6.98
N LEU A 139 -1.90 5.83 -6.25
CA LEU A 139 -1.64 5.31 -4.90
C LEU A 139 -2.78 5.61 -3.92
N VAL A 140 -3.66 6.57 -4.23
CA VAL A 140 -4.89 6.82 -3.45
C VAL A 140 -5.72 5.55 -3.27
N TRP A 141 -5.70 4.63 -4.23
CA TRP A 141 -6.46 3.38 -4.17
C TRP A 141 -5.93 2.39 -3.13
N LEU A 142 -4.74 2.61 -2.55
CA LEU A 142 -4.32 1.87 -1.36
C LEU A 142 -5.27 2.11 -0.17
N ALA A 143 -5.88 3.30 -0.04
CA ALA A 143 -6.92 3.53 0.97
C ALA A 143 -8.17 2.64 0.74
N MET A 144 -8.44 2.30 -0.52
CA MET A 144 -9.49 1.35 -0.89
C MET A 144 -9.09 -0.08 -0.50
N VAL A 145 -7.86 -0.48 -0.85
CA VAL A 145 -7.28 -1.79 -0.51
C VAL A 145 -7.29 -2.03 1.00
N GLU A 146 -6.90 -1.02 1.79
CA GLU A 146 -6.71 -1.14 3.24
C GLU A 146 -8.02 -1.12 4.03
N SER A 147 -8.94 -0.22 3.70
CA SER A 147 -10.11 0.02 4.55
C SER A 147 -11.39 0.30 3.80
N MET A 148 -11.38 0.31 2.46
CA MET A 148 -12.48 0.86 1.65
C MET A 148 -12.80 2.31 2.07
N PHE A 149 -11.75 3.13 2.29
CA PHE A 149 -11.84 4.52 2.79
C PHE A 149 -12.53 4.69 4.17
N GLN A 150 -12.48 3.69 5.04
CA GLN A 150 -13.07 3.78 6.38
C GLN A 150 -12.12 4.44 7.38
N LEU A 151 -12.53 5.58 7.93
CA LEU A 151 -11.69 6.36 8.86
C LEU A 151 -11.43 5.67 10.20
N THR A 152 -12.32 4.78 10.62
CA THR A 152 -12.26 4.12 11.93
C THR A 152 -12.10 2.60 11.82
N ALA A 153 -11.68 2.09 10.64
CA ALA A 153 -11.45 0.67 10.44
C ALA A 153 -10.44 0.14 11.45
N GLN A 154 -10.67 -1.08 11.94
CA GLN A 154 -9.78 -1.75 12.88
C GLN A 154 -9.60 -3.20 12.46
N SER A 155 -8.34 -3.64 12.32
CA SER A 155 -8.03 -5.04 12.07
C SER A 155 -7.84 -5.82 13.38
N PRO A 156 -8.00 -7.16 13.36
CA PRO A 156 -7.64 -8.02 14.48
C PRO A 156 -6.17 -7.89 14.93
N ALA A 157 -5.26 -7.48 14.02
CA ALA A 157 -3.84 -7.26 14.34
C ALA A 157 -3.56 -5.86 14.92
N GLY A 158 -4.61 -5.06 15.17
CA GLY A 158 -4.49 -3.74 15.77
C GLY A 158 -4.14 -2.62 14.77
N ALA A 159 -4.16 -2.90 13.47
CA ALA A 159 -4.10 -1.86 12.44
C ALA A 159 -5.35 -0.98 12.52
N ARG A 160 -5.21 0.34 12.26
CA ARG A 160 -6.32 1.28 12.39
C ARG A 160 -6.36 2.36 11.33
N GLY A 161 -7.57 2.83 11.04
CA GLY A 161 -7.85 3.99 10.20
C GLY A 161 -7.86 3.69 8.71
N MET A 162 -7.97 4.76 7.91
CA MET A 162 -8.08 4.67 6.44
C MET A 162 -6.92 3.89 5.83
N TRP A 163 -5.72 4.10 6.38
CA TRP A 163 -4.45 3.55 5.88
C TRP A 163 -3.95 2.33 6.65
N GLN A 164 -4.76 1.81 7.60
CA GLN A 164 -4.47 0.62 8.42
C GLN A 164 -3.07 0.59 9.03
N PHE A 165 -2.64 1.71 9.63
CA PHE A 165 -1.35 1.74 10.32
C PHE A 165 -1.37 0.87 11.60
N ILE A 166 -0.33 0.06 11.79
CA ILE A 166 0.00 -0.51 13.10
C ILE A 166 0.61 0.57 14.02
N PRO A 167 0.46 0.49 15.36
CA PRO A 167 0.88 1.56 16.27
C PRO A 167 2.37 1.94 16.18
N GLY A 168 3.26 0.95 15.96
CA GLY A 168 4.69 1.19 15.84
C GLY A 168 5.04 2.05 14.62
N THR A 169 4.57 1.63 13.44
CA THR A 169 4.77 2.38 12.19
C THR A 169 4.10 3.74 12.24
N ALA A 170 2.88 3.85 12.79
CA ALA A 170 2.20 5.13 12.97
C ALA A 170 3.07 6.16 13.71
N ARG A 171 3.66 5.75 14.84
CA ARG A 171 4.54 6.61 15.65
C ARG A 171 5.84 6.97 14.93
N ASN A 172 6.40 6.04 14.15
CA ASN A 172 7.59 6.33 13.33
C ASN A 172 7.33 7.45 12.31
N TYR A 173 6.08 7.60 11.86
CA TYR A 173 5.62 8.67 10.96
C TYR A 173 4.87 9.80 11.68
N GLY A 174 5.15 9.97 12.98
CA GLY A 174 4.72 11.13 13.75
C GLY A 174 3.25 11.11 14.16
N LEU A 175 2.53 10.00 13.99
CA LEU A 175 1.16 9.88 14.51
C LEU A 175 1.19 9.54 15.99
N ARG A 176 0.45 10.31 16.78
CA ARG A 176 0.22 10.06 18.19
C ARG A 176 -0.78 8.91 18.36
N VAL A 177 -0.33 7.86 19.05
CA VAL A 177 -1.12 6.67 19.34
C VAL A 177 -0.94 6.32 20.82
N ASP A 178 -1.89 6.76 21.63
CA ASP A 178 -1.94 6.55 23.08
C ASP A 178 -3.40 6.28 23.54
N ARG A 179 -3.59 6.19 24.86
CA ARG A 179 -4.90 5.88 25.47
C ARG A 179 -5.98 6.94 25.26
N TYR A 180 -5.59 8.17 24.89
CA TYR A 180 -6.49 9.32 24.76
C TYR A 180 -6.70 9.72 23.30
N VAL A 181 -5.66 9.58 22.48
CA VAL A 181 -5.68 10.02 21.08
C VAL A 181 -5.07 8.93 20.19
N ASP A 182 -5.77 8.66 19.10
CA ASP A 182 -5.33 7.74 18.06
C ASP A 182 -5.46 8.43 16.69
N GLU A 183 -4.40 9.13 16.29
CA GLU A 183 -4.36 9.93 15.06
C GLU A 183 -4.33 9.09 13.78
N ARG A 184 -4.27 7.76 13.91
CA ARG A 184 -4.52 6.87 12.77
C ARG A 184 -5.93 7.04 12.21
N ASN A 185 -6.89 7.49 13.03
CA ASN A 185 -8.26 7.79 12.59
C ASN A 185 -8.42 9.20 11.98
N ASP A 186 -7.42 10.08 12.13
CA ASP A 186 -7.39 11.38 11.46
C ASP A 186 -6.91 11.14 10.03
N TRP A 187 -7.81 11.25 9.07
CA TRP A 187 -7.51 10.90 7.68
C TRP A 187 -6.45 11.80 7.07
N ARG A 188 -6.39 13.09 7.42
CA ARG A 188 -5.37 14.00 6.87
C ARG A 188 -4.00 13.68 7.45
N LYS A 189 -3.89 13.50 8.77
CA LYS A 189 -2.62 13.15 9.41
C LYS A 189 -2.13 11.78 8.94
N SER A 190 -3.01 10.78 8.92
CA SER A 190 -2.67 9.44 8.46
C SER A 190 -2.34 9.38 6.97
N THR A 191 -2.98 10.17 6.10
CA THR A 191 -2.57 10.31 4.69
C THR A 191 -1.15 10.87 4.57
N ARG A 192 -0.80 11.93 5.30
CA ARG A 192 0.56 12.48 5.27
C ARG A 192 1.60 11.47 5.75
N ALA A 193 1.27 10.70 6.79
CA ALA A 193 2.09 9.59 7.26
C ALA A 193 2.23 8.47 6.20
N ALA A 194 1.13 8.09 5.53
CA ALA A 194 1.14 7.05 4.49
C ALA A 194 1.99 7.47 3.29
N ILE A 195 1.85 8.71 2.84
CA ILE A 195 2.65 9.30 1.76
C ILE A 195 4.15 9.27 2.13
N ALA A 196 4.50 9.73 3.34
CA ALA A 196 5.88 9.68 3.81
C ALA A 196 6.43 8.24 3.91
N TYR A 197 5.60 7.29 4.34
CA TYR A 197 6.00 5.89 4.42
C TYR A 197 6.20 5.26 3.04
N LEU A 198 5.25 5.45 2.13
CA LEU A 198 5.35 4.96 0.75
C LEU A 198 6.57 5.53 0.02
N ARG A 199 6.91 6.79 0.30
CA ARG A 199 8.15 7.41 -0.19
C ARG A 199 9.38 6.66 0.27
N ASP A 200 9.51 6.45 1.58
CA ASP A 200 10.67 5.78 2.17
C ASP A 200 10.76 4.32 1.70
N LEU A 201 9.61 3.65 1.51
CA LEU A 201 9.54 2.31 0.93
C LEU A 201 10.02 2.33 -0.52
N HIS A 202 9.52 3.23 -1.35
CA HIS A 202 9.92 3.34 -2.75
C HIS A 202 11.42 3.59 -2.90
N ASP A 203 11.96 4.54 -2.14
CA ASP A 203 13.40 4.81 -2.11
C ASP A 203 14.18 3.61 -1.57
N GLY A 204 13.69 2.95 -0.52
CA GLY A 204 14.30 1.77 0.08
C GLY A 204 14.24 0.49 -0.76
N PHE A 205 13.40 0.49 -1.80
CA PHE A 205 13.29 -0.60 -2.78
C PHE A 205 13.78 -0.22 -4.18
N ASP A 206 14.66 0.79 -4.27
CA ASP A 206 15.35 1.21 -5.50
C ASP A 206 14.39 1.71 -6.59
N GLY A 207 13.29 2.33 -6.18
CA GLY A 207 12.32 2.94 -7.08
C GLY A 207 11.25 1.99 -7.63
N ASP A 208 11.11 0.80 -7.03
CA ASP A 208 10.15 -0.21 -7.46
C ASP A 208 8.83 -0.12 -6.66
N TRP A 209 7.76 0.30 -7.33
CA TRP A 209 6.43 0.40 -6.70
C TRP A 209 5.83 -0.94 -6.32
N ALA A 210 6.09 -2.01 -7.08
CA ALA A 210 5.55 -3.33 -6.78
C ALA A 210 6.11 -3.85 -5.46
N LEU A 211 7.42 -3.69 -5.25
CA LEU A 211 8.07 -3.99 -3.98
C LEU A 211 7.65 -3.05 -2.85
N ALA A 212 7.58 -1.74 -3.11
CA ALA A 212 7.19 -0.76 -2.10
C ALA A 212 5.78 -1.01 -1.57
N VAL A 213 4.82 -1.22 -2.47
CA VAL A 213 3.42 -1.54 -2.14
C VAL A 213 3.32 -2.88 -1.41
N SER A 214 4.09 -3.89 -1.83
CA SER A 214 4.14 -5.18 -1.13
C SER A 214 4.71 -5.03 0.29
N ALA A 215 5.76 -4.23 0.45
CA ALA A 215 6.36 -3.94 1.75
C ALA A 215 5.45 -3.12 2.66
N TYR A 216 4.59 -2.27 2.11
CA TYR A 216 3.57 -1.55 2.87
C TYR A 216 2.67 -2.55 3.63
N ASN A 217 2.23 -3.62 2.96
CA ASN A 217 1.40 -4.67 3.55
C ASN A 217 2.16 -5.58 4.53
N MET A 218 3.31 -6.12 4.12
CA MET A 218 4.00 -7.16 4.90
C MET A 218 5.11 -6.67 5.84
N GLY A 219 5.44 -5.38 5.77
CA GLY A 219 6.60 -4.78 6.41
C GLY A 219 7.89 -4.92 5.58
N GLU A 220 8.66 -3.83 5.51
CA GLU A 220 9.88 -3.68 4.72
C GLU A 220 10.98 -4.67 5.11
N ASN A 221 11.16 -4.91 6.42
CA ASN A 221 12.14 -5.87 6.90
C ASN A 221 11.74 -7.32 6.58
N GLY A 222 10.44 -7.59 6.51
CA GLY A 222 9.89 -8.86 6.06
C GLY A 222 10.23 -9.12 4.61
N LEU A 223 9.93 -8.15 3.73
CA LEU A 223 10.19 -8.26 2.30
C LEU A 223 11.69 -8.32 2.00
N LYS A 224 12.52 -7.48 2.62
CA LYS A 224 13.99 -7.52 2.46
C LYS A 224 14.58 -8.89 2.80
N ARG A 225 14.09 -9.53 3.87
CA ARG A 225 14.51 -10.89 4.24
C ARG A 225 14.09 -11.93 3.19
N LEU A 226 12.88 -11.81 2.64
CA LEU A 226 12.42 -12.70 1.57
C LEU A 226 13.27 -12.52 0.30
N ILE A 227 13.51 -11.29 -0.13
CA ILE A 227 14.39 -10.98 -1.28
C ILE A 227 15.79 -11.60 -1.08
N GLY A 228 16.37 -11.46 0.12
CA GLY A 228 17.66 -12.07 0.44
C GLY A 228 17.65 -13.60 0.32
N ARG A 229 16.53 -14.25 0.70
CA ARG A 229 16.34 -15.71 0.53
C ARG A 229 16.13 -16.13 -0.93
N ALA A 230 15.59 -15.25 -1.77
CA ALA A 230 15.49 -15.47 -3.22
C ALA A 230 16.76 -15.07 -4.00
N GLY A 231 17.92 -15.00 -3.34
CA GLY A 231 19.18 -14.66 -4.01
C GLY A 231 19.22 -13.23 -4.54
N GLY A 232 18.44 -12.31 -3.97
CA GLY A 232 18.38 -10.92 -4.41
C GLY A 232 17.42 -10.68 -5.57
N GLN A 233 16.53 -11.61 -5.92
CA GLN A 233 15.47 -11.34 -6.88
C GLN A 233 14.61 -10.14 -6.43
N ARG A 234 14.39 -9.18 -7.32
CA ARG A 234 13.63 -7.94 -7.03
C ARG A 234 12.42 -7.76 -7.92
N ASP A 235 12.30 -8.55 -8.97
CA ASP A 235 11.11 -8.58 -9.81
C ASP A 235 9.96 -9.20 -9.02
N PHE A 236 8.99 -8.37 -8.63
CA PHE A 236 7.82 -8.79 -7.85
C PHE A 236 7.10 -9.99 -8.50
N TRP A 237 6.91 -9.94 -9.82
CA TRP A 237 6.20 -10.98 -10.55
C TRP A 237 6.95 -12.31 -10.51
N LYS A 238 8.29 -12.30 -10.45
CA LYS A 238 9.08 -13.52 -10.22
C LYS A 238 9.05 -13.94 -8.76
N LEU A 239 9.12 -13.00 -7.81
CA LEU A 239 9.14 -13.29 -6.38
C LEU A 239 7.92 -14.09 -5.92
N ILE A 240 6.73 -13.75 -6.41
CA ILE A 240 5.49 -14.44 -6.02
C ILE A 240 5.42 -15.91 -6.51
N TYR A 241 6.31 -16.31 -7.41
CA TYR A 241 6.44 -17.67 -7.96
C TYR A 241 7.75 -18.39 -7.62
N THR A 242 8.73 -17.73 -6.99
CA THR A 242 10.06 -18.31 -6.76
C THR A 242 10.15 -19.00 -5.38
N PRO A 243 10.34 -20.33 -5.30
CA PRO A 243 10.57 -21.01 -4.03
C PRO A 243 11.96 -20.67 -3.44
N PRO A 244 12.12 -20.70 -2.10
CA PRO A 244 11.08 -20.94 -1.10
C PRO A 244 10.28 -19.67 -0.76
N VAL A 245 10.54 -18.55 -1.46
CA VAL A 245 9.95 -17.25 -1.13
C VAL A 245 8.45 -17.21 -1.38
N CYS A 246 7.98 -17.78 -2.50
CA CYS A 246 6.56 -17.89 -2.76
C CYS A 246 5.82 -18.67 -1.67
N ASP A 247 6.46 -19.66 -1.04
CA ASP A 247 5.82 -20.46 0.02
C ASP A 247 5.79 -19.71 1.36
N GLN A 248 6.72 -18.80 1.57
CA GLN A 248 6.84 -17.99 2.79
C GLN A 248 6.05 -16.68 2.70
N MET A 249 5.82 -16.17 1.49
CA MET A 249 5.04 -14.96 1.25
C MET A 249 3.55 -15.29 1.37
N ARG A 250 2.85 -14.56 2.24
CA ARG A 250 1.41 -14.73 2.43
C ARG A 250 0.66 -14.44 1.15
N MET A 251 -0.41 -15.19 0.90
CA MET A 251 -1.27 -14.98 -0.28
C MET A 251 -1.84 -13.56 -0.33
N GLU A 252 -2.15 -12.98 0.84
CA GLU A 252 -2.60 -11.58 0.95
C GLU A 252 -1.57 -10.61 0.34
N THR A 253 -0.29 -10.74 0.71
CA THR A 253 0.79 -9.92 0.17
C THR A 253 1.01 -10.13 -1.32
N LYS A 254 0.95 -11.39 -1.80
CA LYS A 254 1.05 -11.69 -3.25
C LYS A 254 -0.06 -11.02 -4.06
N LYS A 255 -1.25 -10.89 -3.47
CA LYS A 255 -2.41 -10.24 -4.10
C LYS A 255 -2.40 -8.73 -3.96
N TYR A 256 -1.60 -8.17 -3.05
CA TYR A 256 -1.72 -6.77 -2.62
C TYR A 256 -1.41 -5.77 -3.75
N TYR A 257 -0.27 -5.90 -4.44
CA TYR A 257 0.05 -5.07 -5.60
C TYR A 257 -0.89 -5.32 -6.80
N PRO A 258 -1.17 -6.58 -7.21
CA PRO A 258 -2.16 -6.85 -8.26
C PRO A 258 -3.55 -6.25 -7.97
N ARG A 259 -3.96 -6.28 -6.70
CA ARG A 259 -5.23 -5.72 -6.25
C ARG A 259 -5.23 -4.20 -6.37
N LEU A 260 -4.13 -3.51 -6.04
CA LEU A 260 -4.00 -2.08 -6.30
C LEU A 260 -4.20 -1.76 -7.80
N LEU A 261 -3.59 -2.52 -8.69
CA LEU A 261 -3.70 -2.31 -10.15
C LEU A 261 -5.10 -2.63 -10.70
N ALA A 262 -5.94 -3.33 -9.94
CA ALA A 262 -7.29 -3.69 -10.34
C ALA A 262 -8.36 -2.62 -10.01
N TYR A 263 -8.04 -1.64 -9.15
CA TYR A 263 -8.89 -0.49 -8.82
C TYR A 263 -8.76 0.63 -9.86
#